data_AF-A0A4Q3YXC8-F1
#
_entry.id   AF-A0A4Q3YXC8-F1
#
_cell.length_a   1.000
_cell.length_b   1.000
_cell.length_c   1.000
_cell.angle_alpha   90.00
_cell.angle_beta   90.00
_cell.angle_gamma   90.00
#
_symmetry.space_group_name_H-M   'P 1'
#
loop_
_entity.id
_entity.type
_entity.pdbx_description
1 polymer ?
#
loop_
_entity_poly.entity_id
_entity_poly.type
_entity_poly.pdbx_seq_one_letter_code
_entity_poly.pdbx_strand_id
1 'polypeptide(L)'
;MNLRGTGVPQIVADAIKRMMRSGDGAITKSRKGTKQEREIAIESGVSRPGMPYYVTETIGRLSNVGALQSSETIRTTLMELEPVLNRLQECDTSKLPDKEARHLDKATGGLDSKLDQIEHVLTSLRAFVTPQNISQLASILESPADKKLFGVFLDSLPST
;
A
#
# COMPACT_ATOMS: atom_id res chain seq x y z
N MET A 1 5.74 -9.75 5.42
CA MET A 1 4.34 -9.91 5.90
C MET A 1 3.72 -11.16 5.28
N ASN A 2 3.43 -12.18 6.09
CA ASN A 2 2.87 -13.46 5.65
C ASN A 2 1.34 -13.37 5.77
N LEU A 3 0.61 -13.35 4.65
CA LEU A 3 -0.86 -13.19 4.61
C LEU A 3 -1.61 -14.53 4.57
N ARG A 4 -0.92 -15.65 4.82
CA ARG A 4 -1.56 -16.98 4.87
C ARG A 4 -2.33 -17.12 6.19
N GLY A 5 -3.65 -17.26 6.09
CA GLY A 5 -4.53 -17.57 7.24
C GLY A 5 -5.49 -16.45 7.67
N THR A 6 -5.50 -15.29 7.00
CA THR A 6 -6.29 -14.11 7.43
C THR A 6 -7.67 -13.98 6.75
N GLY A 7 -8.17 -15.04 6.10
CA GLY A 7 -9.46 -14.97 5.40
C GLY A 7 -9.46 -14.09 4.15
N VAL A 8 -8.30 -13.90 3.50
CA VAL A 8 -8.16 -13.20 2.21
C VAL A 8 -7.62 -14.15 1.15
N PRO A 9 -8.15 -14.19 -0.09
CA PRO A 9 -7.62 -15.07 -1.13
C PRO A 9 -6.18 -14.72 -1.48
N GLN A 10 -5.34 -15.74 -1.72
CA GLN A 10 -3.91 -15.54 -1.98
C GLN A 10 -3.65 -14.65 -3.21
N ILE A 11 -4.50 -14.74 -4.24
CA ILE A 11 -4.42 -13.90 -5.45
C ILE A 11 -4.51 -12.41 -5.11
N VAL A 12 -5.39 -12.04 -4.17
CA VAL A 12 -5.54 -10.64 -3.71
C VAL A 12 -4.30 -10.21 -2.93
N ALA A 13 -3.83 -11.06 -2.01
CA ALA A 13 -2.62 -10.79 -1.23
C ALA A 13 -1.40 -10.55 -2.13
N ASP A 14 -1.25 -11.35 -3.19
CA ASP A 14 -0.13 -11.23 -4.13
C ASP A 14 -0.26 -10.01 -5.05
N ALA A 15 -1.49 -9.62 -5.42
CA ALA A 15 -1.76 -8.38 -6.13
C ALA A 15 -1.34 -7.16 -5.29
N ILE A 16 -1.76 -7.08 -4.03
CA ILE A 16 -1.36 -6.00 -3.12
C ILE A 16 0.16 -5.95 -2.93
N LYS A 17 0.83 -7.09 -2.70
CA LYS A 17 2.29 -7.13 -2.59
C LYS A 17 2.99 -6.63 -3.85
N ARG A 18 2.42 -6.87 -5.03
CA ARG A 18 2.94 -6.35 -6.30
C ARG A 18 2.79 -4.83 -6.36
N MET A 19 1.60 -4.32 -6.07
CA MET A 19 1.29 -2.89 -6.04
C MET A 19 2.15 -2.14 -5.02
N MET A 20 2.37 -2.72 -3.84
CA MET A 20 3.29 -2.17 -2.83
C MET A 20 4.72 -2.05 -3.35
N ARG A 21 5.19 -3.02 -4.15
CA ARG A 21 6.56 -2.99 -4.70
C ARG A 21 6.69 -1.98 -5.85
N SER A 22 5.67 -1.87 -6.71
CA SER A 22 5.71 -0.95 -7.86
C SER A 22 5.30 0.47 -7.51
N GLY A 23 4.55 0.68 -6.43
CA GLY A 23 3.88 1.95 -6.12
C GLY A 23 2.67 2.24 -7.04
N ASP A 24 2.34 1.34 -7.97
CA ASP A 24 1.22 1.48 -8.90
C ASP A 24 0.04 0.61 -8.45
N GLY A 25 -1.11 1.26 -8.27
CA GLY A 25 -2.37 0.60 -7.89
C GLY A 25 -3.18 0.04 -9.05
N ALA A 26 -2.64 -0.01 -10.26
CA ALA A 26 -3.34 -0.56 -11.42
C ALA A 26 -3.71 -2.04 -11.20
N ILE A 27 -5.01 -2.33 -11.33
CA ILE A 27 -5.54 -3.69 -11.37
C ILE A 27 -5.61 -4.08 -12.85
N THR A 28 -4.87 -5.11 -13.23
CA THR A 28 -4.77 -5.52 -14.63
C THR A 28 -5.28 -6.94 -14.85
N LYS A 29 -5.83 -7.17 -16.04
CA LYS A 29 -6.27 -8.49 -16.49
C LYS A 29 -5.79 -8.73 -17.91
N SER A 30 -5.29 -9.94 -18.16
CA SER A 30 -4.88 -10.36 -19.49
C SER A 30 -6.06 -10.97 -20.24
N ARG A 31 -6.33 -10.48 -21.44
CA ARG A 31 -7.31 -11.06 -22.37
C ARG A 31 -6.64 -11.41 -23.69
N LYS A 32 -7.29 -12.28 -24.48
CA LYS A 32 -6.84 -12.51 -25.85
C LYS A 32 -6.99 -11.22 -26.65
N GLY A 33 -5.95 -10.90 -27.43
CA GLY A 33 -6.00 -9.77 -28.36
C GLY A 33 -7.05 -9.99 -29.44
N THR A 34 -7.65 -8.89 -29.90
CA THR A 34 -8.55 -8.90 -31.06
C THR A 34 -7.79 -9.34 -32.33
N LYS A 35 -8.50 -9.52 -33.46
CA LYS A 35 -7.82 -9.81 -34.74
C LYS A 35 -6.87 -8.67 -35.13
N GLN A 36 -7.35 -7.44 -35.03
CA GLN A 36 -6.58 -6.24 -35.38
C GLN A 36 -5.36 -6.04 -34.47
N GLU A 37 -5.51 -6.18 -33.14
CA GLU A 37 -4.38 -6.09 -32.20
C GLU A 37 -3.32 -7.18 -32.48
N ARG A 38 -3.76 -8.37 -32.89
CA ARG A 38 -2.86 -9.47 -33.28
C ARG A 38 -2.11 -9.20 -34.56
N GLU A 39 -2.79 -8.70 -35.59
CA GLU A 39 -2.18 -8.34 -36.87
C GLU A 39 -1.11 -7.27 -36.66
N ILE A 40 -1.42 -6.20 -35.92
CA ILE A 40 -0.46 -5.15 -35.55
C ILE A 40 0.73 -5.73 -34.77
N ALA A 41 0.47 -6.62 -33.79
CA ALA A 41 1.53 -7.25 -33.01
C ALA A 41 2.45 -8.16 -33.85
N ILE A 42 1.92 -8.80 -34.90
CA ILE A 42 2.71 -9.61 -35.83
C ILE A 42 3.54 -8.72 -36.75
N GLU A 43 2.94 -7.67 -37.31
CA GLU A 43 3.61 -6.71 -38.20
C GLU A 43 4.74 -5.96 -37.49
N SER A 44 4.54 -5.62 -36.21
CA SER A 44 5.55 -4.98 -35.36
C SER A 44 6.59 -5.95 -34.78
N GLY A 45 6.47 -7.26 -35.05
CA GLY A 45 7.40 -8.29 -34.55
C GLY A 45 7.27 -8.62 -33.06
N VAL A 46 6.26 -8.07 -32.38
CA VAL A 46 5.97 -8.33 -30.95
C VAL A 46 5.42 -9.75 -30.73
N SER A 47 4.70 -10.31 -31.71
CA SER A 47 4.15 -11.66 -31.68
C SER A 47 4.47 -12.43 -32.95
N ARG A 48 4.51 -13.77 -32.86
CA ARG A 48 4.70 -14.65 -34.02
C ARG A 48 3.36 -15.08 -34.62
N PRO A 49 3.29 -15.31 -35.94
CA PRO A 49 2.12 -15.94 -36.57
C PRO A 49 1.78 -17.28 -35.89
N GLY A 50 0.49 -17.53 -35.68
CA GLY A 50 -0.01 -18.77 -35.04
C GLY A 50 0.11 -18.83 -33.52
N MET A 51 0.75 -17.85 -32.87
CA MET A 51 0.83 -17.80 -31.40
C MET A 51 -0.32 -16.99 -30.79
N PRO A 52 -0.84 -17.39 -29.62
CA PRO A 52 -1.85 -16.61 -28.90
C PRO A 52 -1.22 -15.31 -28.37
N TYR A 53 -1.75 -14.18 -28.82
CA TYR A 53 -1.39 -12.86 -28.32
C TYR A 53 -2.34 -12.44 -27.20
N TYR A 54 -1.79 -11.95 -26.10
CA TYR A 54 -2.55 -11.45 -24.97
C TYR A 54 -2.28 -9.96 -24.76
N VAL A 55 -3.36 -9.21 -24.53
CA VAL A 55 -3.30 -7.80 -24.17
C VAL A 55 -3.60 -7.69 -22.68
N THR A 56 -2.79 -6.89 -21.98
CA THR A 56 -3.01 -6.57 -20.57
C THR A 56 -3.81 -5.28 -20.51
N GLU A 57 -5.00 -5.33 -19.92
CA GLU A 57 -5.87 -4.16 -19.75
C GLU A 57 -5.97 -3.79 -18.28
N THR A 58 -5.97 -2.49 -18.00
CA THR A 58 -6.29 -1.96 -16.67
C THR A 58 -7.79 -1.93 -16.48
N ILE A 59 -8.28 -2.67 -15.51
CA ILE A 59 -9.72 -2.83 -15.22
C ILE A 59 -10.14 -2.10 -13.94
N GLY A 60 -9.20 -1.51 -13.22
CA GLY A 60 -9.42 -0.73 -12.02
C GLY A 60 -8.12 -0.14 -11.50
N ARG A 61 -8.22 0.72 -10.48
CA ARG A 61 -7.06 1.30 -9.81
C ARG A 61 -7.35 1.55 -8.35
N LEU A 62 -6.52 0.96 -7.50
CA LEU A 62 -6.54 1.27 -6.08
C LEU A 62 -5.96 2.67 -5.85
N SER A 63 -6.68 3.49 -5.11
CA SER A 63 -6.21 4.79 -4.63
C SER A 63 -5.25 4.61 -3.46
N ASN A 64 -4.31 5.54 -3.28
CA ASN A 64 -3.43 5.64 -2.10
C ASN A 64 -2.47 4.45 -1.85
N VAL A 65 -2.13 3.67 -2.88
CA VAL A 65 -1.17 2.56 -2.77
C VAL A 65 0.21 3.01 -2.28
N GLY A 66 0.66 4.20 -2.65
CA GLY A 66 1.95 4.75 -2.20
C GLY A 66 2.07 4.84 -0.68
N ALA A 67 0.95 5.01 0.04
CA ALA A 67 0.96 5.04 1.50
C ALA A 67 1.41 3.70 2.12
N LEU A 68 1.17 2.57 1.44
CA LEU A 68 1.62 1.25 1.91
C LEU A 68 3.15 1.12 1.94
N GLN A 69 3.86 1.89 1.10
CA GLN A 69 5.33 1.92 1.10
C GLN A 69 5.88 2.69 2.30
N SER A 70 5.06 3.54 2.93
CA SER A 70 5.47 4.41 4.04
C SER A 70 5.44 3.72 5.40
N SER A 71 5.07 2.43 5.47
CA SER A 71 5.03 1.67 6.73
C SER A 71 6.38 1.62 7.44
N GLU A 72 7.47 1.47 6.69
CA GLU A 72 8.82 1.41 7.27
C GLU A 72 9.26 2.80 7.75
N THR A 73 8.91 3.84 7.01
CA THR A 73 9.14 5.24 7.40
C THR A 73 8.44 5.56 8.71
N ILE A 74 7.14 5.27 8.84
CA ILE A 74 6.41 5.50 10.11
C ILE A 74 7.10 4.76 11.27
N ARG A 75 7.42 3.48 11.08
CA ARG A 75 8.08 2.68 12.11
C ARG A 75 9.39 3.31 12.56
N THR A 76 10.22 3.72 11.61
CA THR A 76 11.53 4.33 11.86
C THR A 76 11.37 5.67 12.58
N THR A 77 10.45 6.53 12.11
CA THR A 77 10.16 7.82 12.75
C THR A 77 9.69 7.65 14.19
N LEU A 78 8.80 6.69 14.46
CA LEU A 78 8.34 6.41 15.82
C LEU A 78 9.47 5.89 16.71
N MET A 79 10.31 4.98 16.21
CA MET A 79 11.48 4.46 16.94
C MET A 79 12.50 5.56 17.28
N GLU A 80 12.65 6.57 16.43
CA GLU A 80 13.51 7.73 16.71
C GLU A 80 12.91 8.68 17.74
N LEU A 81 11.58 8.86 17.71
CA LEU A 81 10.89 9.82 18.57
C LEU A 81 10.66 9.29 19.99
N GLU A 82 10.35 8.01 20.13
CA GLU A 82 9.99 7.40 21.43
C GLU A 82 11.04 7.65 22.54
N PRO A 83 12.36 7.45 22.33
CA PRO A 83 13.36 7.72 23.37
C PRO A 83 13.42 9.21 23.77
N VAL A 84 13.24 10.10 22.80
CA VAL A 84 13.29 11.56 23.01
C VAL A 84 12.09 12.02 23.81
N LEU A 85 10.90 11.52 23.47
CA LEU A 85 9.65 11.81 24.19
C LEU A 85 9.69 11.27 25.62
N ASN A 86 10.16 10.04 25.81
CA ASN A 86 10.35 9.47 27.16
C ASN A 86 11.32 10.32 27.98
N ARG A 87 12.43 10.76 27.36
CA ARG A 87 13.40 11.60 28.06
C ARG A 87 12.85 12.98 28.44
N LEU A 88 12.03 13.59 27.58
CA LEU A 88 11.33 14.84 27.89
C LEU A 88 10.34 14.68 29.05
N GLN A 89 9.61 13.56 29.09
CA GLN A 89 8.66 13.27 30.14
C GLN A 89 9.33 13.11 31.52
N GLU A 90 10.53 12.54 31.56
CA GLU A 90 11.29 12.31 32.79
C GLU A 90 12.20 13.48 33.20
N CYS A 91 12.33 14.49 32.35
CA CYS A 91 13.27 15.59 32.53
C CYS A 91 12.78 16.63 33.57
N ASP A 92 13.60 16.90 34.58
CA ASP A 92 13.46 18.08 35.44
C ASP A 92 14.15 19.28 34.76
N THR A 93 13.36 20.18 34.19
CA THR A 93 13.86 21.35 33.44
C THR A 93 14.76 22.26 34.28
N SER A 94 14.61 22.26 35.61
CA SER A 94 15.44 23.06 36.51
C SER A 94 16.84 22.51 36.73
N LYS A 95 17.08 21.24 36.34
CA LYS A 95 18.35 20.52 36.54
C LYS A 95 18.96 20.02 35.24
N LEU A 96 18.39 20.40 34.10
CA LEU A 96 18.82 19.91 32.80
C LEU A 96 20.17 20.54 32.39
N PRO A 97 21.22 19.74 32.14
CA PRO A 97 22.49 20.26 31.64
C PRO A 97 22.33 20.92 30.27
N ASP A 98 23.04 22.02 30.00
CA ASP A 98 22.96 22.76 28.72
C ASP A 98 23.23 21.87 27.49
N LYS A 99 24.16 20.93 27.61
CA LYS A 99 24.46 19.94 26.55
C LYS A 99 23.26 19.04 26.23
N GLU A 100 22.51 18.65 27.25
CA GLU A 100 21.33 17.80 27.13
C GLU A 100 20.13 18.59 26.63
N ALA A 101 19.96 19.84 27.09
CA ALA A 101 18.96 20.77 26.57
C ALA A 101 19.11 20.99 25.06
N ARG A 102 20.33 21.25 24.57
CA ARG A 102 20.61 21.39 23.12
C ARG A 102 20.38 20.10 22.34
N HIS A 103 20.64 18.94 22.95
CA HIS A 103 20.39 17.65 22.32
C HIS A 103 18.88 17.42 22.14
N LEU A 104 18.10 17.67 23.20
CA LEU A 104 16.64 17.57 23.15
C LEU A 104 16.05 18.57 22.16
N ASP A 105 16.46 19.84 22.20
CA ASP A 105 16.02 20.88 21.25
C ASP A 105 16.24 20.46 19.79
N LYS A 106 17.44 19.95 19.47
CA LYS A 106 17.75 19.44 18.13
C LYS A 106 16.93 18.20 17.76
N ALA A 107 16.69 17.30 18.72
CA ALA A 107 15.97 16.06 18.50
C ALA A 107 14.44 16.29 18.34
N THR A 108 13.90 17.28 19.04
CA THR A 108 12.52 17.77 18.87
C THR A 108 12.39 18.74 17.70
N GLY A 109 13.50 19.24 17.16
CA GLY A 109 13.54 20.08 15.99
C GLY A 109 12.87 19.37 14.80
N GLY A 110 11.74 19.90 14.35
CA GLY A 110 10.94 19.30 13.28
C GLY A 110 10.01 18.16 13.74
N LEU A 111 9.75 18.02 15.05
CA LEU A 111 8.75 17.09 15.58
C LEU A 111 7.38 17.29 14.93
N ASP A 112 6.92 18.53 14.82
CA ASP A 112 5.64 18.87 14.18
C ASP A 112 5.61 18.34 12.73
N SER A 113 6.67 18.60 11.96
CA SER A 113 6.76 18.09 10.59
C SER A 113 6.78 16.56 10.50
N LYS A 114 7.41 15.88 11.47
CA LYS A 114 7.38 14.40 11.54
C LYS A 114 5.98 13.89 11.89
N LEU A 115 5.26 14.56 12.79
CA LEU A 115 3.88 14.22 13.16
C LEU A 115 2.92 14.47 11.99
N ASP A 116 3.03 15.61 11.31
CA ASP A 116 2.26 15.94 10.10
C ASP A 116 2.47 14.88 9.01
N GLN A 117 3.71 14.43 8.83
CA GLN A 117 4.03 13.37 7.88
C GLN A 117 3.35 12.05 8.26
N ILE A 118 3.40 11.66 9.54
CA ILE A 118 2.72 10.45 10.03
C ILE A 118 1.20 10.58 9.83
N GLU A 119 0.61 11.71 10.18
CA GLU A 119 -0.82 11.97 10.02
C GLU A 119 -1.25 11.89 8.54
N HIS A 120 -0.45 12.45 7.64
CA HIS A 120 -0.70 12.38 6.20
C HIS A 120 -0.68 10.94 5.68
N VAL A 121 0.30 10.13 6.12
CA VAL A 121 0.37 8.71 5.75
C VAL A 121 -0.81 7.95 6.34
N LEU A 122 -1.18 8.17 7.61
CA LEU A 122 -2.31 7.52 8.25
C LEU A 122 -3.63 7.84 7.55
N THR A 123 -3.83 9.10 7.16
CA THR A 123 -5.00 9.54 6.39
C THR A 123 -5.07 8.83 5.05
N SER A 124 -3.94 8.74 4.34
CA SER A 124 -3.84 8.03 3.07
C SER A 124 -4.08 6.52 3.23
N LEU A 125 -3.58 5.89 4.30
CA LEU A 125 -3.83 4.48 4.62
C LEU A 125 -5.30 4.23 4.96
N ARG A 126 -5.96 5.11 5.72
CA ARG A 126 -7.41 5.00 6.01
C ARG A 126 -8.22 5.08 4.71
N ALA A 127 -7.89 6.01 3.83
CA ALA A 127 -8.51 6.12 2.52
C ALA A 127 -8.23 4.89 1.62
N PHE A 128 -7.06 4.27 1.77
CA PHE A 128 -6.72 3.02 1.07
C PHE A 128 -7.62 1.85 1.51
N VAL A 129 -7.86 1.67 2.81
CA VAL A 129 -8.54 0.48 3.40
C VAL A 129 -10.08 0.57 3.35
N THR A 130 -10.65 1.44 2.50
CA THR A 130 -12.12 1.54 2.36
C THR A 130 -12.70 0.35 1.58
N PRO A 131 -13.92 -0.12 1.92
CA PRO A 131 -14.59 -1.19 1.16
C PRO A 131 -14.70 -0.87 -0.33
N GLN A 132 -14.99 0.39 -0.68
CA GLN A 132 -15.13 0.85 -2.06
C GLN A 132 -13.81 0.72 -2.83
N ASN A 133 -12.68 1.08 -2.20
CA ASN A 133 -11.38 0.96 -2.85
C ASN A 133 -10.98 -0.52 -2.99
N ILE A 134 -11.03 -1.29 -1.90
CA ILE A 134 -10.53 -2.67 -1.86
C ILE A 134 -11.42 -3.63 -2.67
N SER A 135 -12.74 -3.38 -2.76
CA SER A 135 -13.67 -4.24 -3.52
C SER A 135 -13.34 -4.35 -5.01
N GLN A 136 -12.59 -3.39 -5.59
CA GLN A 136 -12.11 -3.47 -6.97
C GLN A 136 -11.28 -4.74 -7.25
N LEU A 137 -10.60 -5.29 -6.24
CA LEU A 137 -9.82 -6.53 -6.34
C LEU A 137 -10.71 -7.78 -6.50
N ALA A 138 -12.03 -7.69 -6.33
CA ALA A 138 -12.91 -8.80 -6.65
C ALA A 138 -12.89 -9.16 -8.15
N SER A 139 -12.51 -8.20 -9.01
CA SER A 139 -12.44 -8.36 -10.46
C SER A 139 -11.36 -9.34 -10.94
N ILE A 140 -10.33 -9.58 -10.13
CA ILE A 140 -9.25 -10.55 -10.41
C ILE A 140 -9.55 -11.95 -9.84
N LEU A 141 -10.66 -12.10 -9.10
CA LEU A 141 -11.08 -13.39 -8.56
C LEU A 141 -11.96 -14.14 -9.55
N GLU A 142 -11.61 -15.40 -9.80
CA GLU A 142 -12.37 -16.29 -10.70
C GLU A 142 -13.24 -17.28 -9.91
N SER A 143 -12.71 -17.84 -8.83
CA SER A 143 -13.39 -18.83 -8.00
C SER A 143 -14.55 -18.21 -7.20
N PRO A 144 -15.76 -18.81 -7.21
CA PRO A 144 -16.87 -18.40 -6.35
C PRO A 144 -16.52 -18.49 -4.85
N ALA A 145 -15.70 -19.47 -4.46
CA ALA A 145 -15.27 -19.63 -3.07
C ALA A 145 -14.37 -18.47 -2.63
N ASP A 146 -13.43 -18.04 -3.48
CA ASP A 146 -12.55 -16.91 -3.21
C ASP A 146 -13.34 -15.60 -3.15
N LYS A 147 -14.32 -15.42 -4.03
CA LYS A 147 -15.22 -14.25 -4.01
C LYS A 147 -16.00 -14.17 -2.70
N LYS A 148 -16.54 -15.30 -2.23
CA LYS A 148 -17.26 -15.36 -0.95
C LYS A 148 -16.35 -15.02 0.22
N LEU A 149 -15.15 -15.62 0.27
CA LEU A 149 -14.16 -15.38 1.31
C LEU A 149 -13.68 -13.92 1.31
N PHE A 150 -13.46 -13.35 0.13
CA PHE A 150 -13.13 -11.93 -0.01
C PHE A 150 -14.28 -11.00 0.40
N GLY A 151 -15.53 -11.36 0.12
CA GLY A 151 -16.71 -10.62 0.59
C GLY A 151 -16.75 -10.50 2.12
N VAL A 152 -16.53 -11.60 2.83
CA VAL A 152 -16.45 -11.61 4.31
C VAL A 152 -15.32 -10.67 4.81
N PHE A 153 -14.18 -10.65 4.11
CA PHE A 153 -13.11 -9.72 4.44
C PHE A 153 -13.52 -8.26 4.21
N LEU A 154 -14.18 -7.95 3.09
CA LEU A 154 -14.66 -6.59 2.79
C LEU A 154 -15.65 -6.09 3.86
N ASP A 155 -16.53 -6.97 4.35
CA ASP A 155 -17.50 -6.65 5.40
C ASP A 155 -16.82 -6.40 6.77
N SER A 156 -15.61 -6.92 6.98
CA SER A 156 -14.81 -6.67 8.19
C SER A 156 -14.04 -5.36 8.17
N LEU A 157 -13.98 -4.68 7.01
CA LEU A 157 -13.28 -3.41 6.88
C LEU A 157 -14.05 -2.30 7.62
N PRO A 158 -13.34 -1.31 8.18
CA PRO A 158 -13.99 -0.20 8.85
C PRO A 158 -14.93 0.54 7.89
N SER A 159 -16.18 0.70 8.30
CA SER A 159 -17.12 1.60 7.65
C SER A 159 -16.67 3.02 7.95
N THR A 160 -16.09 3.70 6.96
CA THR A 160 -15.85 5.15 7.03
C THR A 160 -17.15 5.92 7.15
#